data_AF-A0A2K8T040-F1
#
_entry.id   AF-A0A2K8T040-F1
#
_cell.length_a   1.000
_cell.length_b   1.000
_cell.length_c   1.000
_cell.angle_alpha   90.00
_cell.angle_beta   90.00
_cell.angle_gamma   90.00
#
_symmetry.space_group_name_H-M   'P 1'
#
loop_
_entity.id
_entity.type
_entity.pdbx_description
1 polymer ?
#
loop_
_entity_poly.entity_id
_entity_poly.type
_entity_poly.pdbx_seq_one_letter_code
_entity_poly.pdbx_strand_id
1 'polypeptide(L)'
;MSQKEFSGTNLVEKAPVATPAFKLGDVVEVDFSEEPSRRIIQGIFSLKNNWLYAVEWRSPILEEMALAQSRIIWLADVDLVKVNV
;
A
#
# COMPACT_ATOMS: atom_id res chain seq x y z
N MET A 1 -27.91 -38.04 27.56
CA MET A 1 -27.18 -36.75 27.61
C MET A 1 -26.84 -36.38 26.18
N SER A 2 -27.52 -35.39 25.59
CA SER A 2 -27.34 -35.05 24.17
C SER A 2 -26.06 -34.24 23.97
N GLN A 3 -25.22 -34.72 23.05
CA GLN A 3 -23.99 -34.09 22.64
C GLN A 3 -24.35 -32.86 21.79
N LYS A 4 -24.20 -31.66 22.35
CA LYS A 4 -24.29 -30.41 21.59
C LYS A 4 -23.12 -30.39 20.61
N GLU A 5 -23.41 -30.60 19.32
CA GLU A 5 -22.45 -30.37 18.25
C GLU A 5 -22.08 -28.89 18.22
N PHE A 6 -20.79 -28.62 18.37
CA PHE A 6 -20.22 -27.30 18.18
C PHE A 6 -20.18 -27.02 16.68
N SER A 7 -21.16 -26.28 16.17
CA SER A 7 -21.15 -25.82 14.78
C SER A 7 -19.98 -24.85 14.60
N GLY A 8 -18.96 -25.26 13.84
CA GLY A 8 -17.81 -24.42 13.51
C GLY A 8 -18.28 -23.08 12.96
N THR A 9 -17.81 -21.99 13.56
CA THR A 9 -18.08 -20.63 13.10
C THR A 9 -17.66 -20.50 11.65
N ASN A 10 -18.56 -19.93 10.83
CA ASN A 10 -18.37 -19.66 9.41
C ASN A 10 -16.91 -19.37 9.08
N LEU A 11 -16.26 -20.30 8.37
CA LEU A 11 -15.02 -20.02 7.67
C LEU A 11 -15.35 -18.86 6.75
N VAL A 12 -14.95 -17.65 7.14
CA VAL A 12 -14.85 -16.54 6.20
C VAL A 12 -13.83 -17.05 5.19
N GLU A 13 -14.33 -17.54 4.06
CA GLU A 13 -13.52 -17.77 2.87
C GLU A 13 -12.87 -16.43 2.58
N LYS A 14 -11.65 -16.23 3.09
CA LYS A 14 -10.82 -15.11 2.70
C LYS A 14 -10.59 -15.33 1.22
N ALA A 15 -11.35 -14.61 0.39
CA ALA A 15 -11.05 -14.49 -1.01
C ALA A 15 -9.53 -14.24 -1.11
N PRO A 16 -8.79 -15.01 -1.93
CA PRO A 16 -7.36 -14.83 -2.01
C PRO A 16 -7.10 -13.38 -2.39
N VAL A 17 -6.42 -12.64 -1.50
CA VAL A 17 -5.95 -11.30 -1.84
C VAL A 17 -5.03 -11.49 -3.03
N ALA A 18 -5.31 -10.79 -4.13
CA ALA A 18 -4.53 -10.88 -5.36
C ALA A 18 -3.04 -10.66 -5.07
N THR A 19 -2.13 -11.12 -5.91
CA THR A 19 -0.71 -10.76 -5.75
C THR A 19 -0.56 -9.23 -5.87
N PRO A 20 0.25 -8.57 -5.03
CA PRO A 20 0.49 -7.14 -5.16
C PRO A 20 1.09 -6.81 -6.53
N ALA A 21 0.63 -5.72 -7.15
CA ALA A 21 1.09 -5.28 -8.46
C ALA A 21 2.54 -4.77 -8.44
N PHE A 22 2.99 -4.31 -7.27
CA PHE A 22 4.33 -3.75 -7.08
C PHE A 22 5.08 -4.38 -5.91
N LYS A 23 6.40 -4.17 -5.87
CA LYS A 23 7.32 -4.69 -4.87
C LYS A 23 8.02 -3.57 -4.13
N LEU A 24 8.55 -3.86 -2.94
CA LEU A 24 9.44 -2.94 -2.22
C LEU A 24 10.64 -2.60 -3.11
N GLY A 25 10.97 -1.31 -3.19
CA GLY A 25 12.05 -0.82 -4.03
C GLY A 25 11.66 -0.53 -5.50
N ASP A 26 10.46 -0.91 -5.95
CA ASP A 26 10.00 -0.53 -7.29
C ASP A 26 9.91 1.00 -7.40
N VAL A 27 10.36 1.53 -8.54
CA VAL A 27 10.20 2.93 -8.91
C VAL A 27 8.86 3.11 -9.61
N VAL A 28 8.04 4.01 -9.08
CA VAL A 28 6.70 4.33 -9.57
C VAL A 28 6.57 5.82 -9.83
N GLU A 29 5.72 6.19 -10.77
CA GLU A 29 5.25 7.57 -10.92
C GLU A 29 3.94 7.73 -10.17
N VAL A 30 3.86 8.83 -9.42
CA VAL A 30 2.68 9.24 -8.64
C VAL A 30 2.18 10.59 -9.15
N ASP A 31 0.88 10.65 -9.38
CA ASP A 31 0.18 11.84 -9.86
C ASP A 31 -0.35 12.66 -8.68
N PHE A 32 0.52 13.50 -8.11
CA PHE A 32 0.15 14.44 -7.03
C PHE A 32 0.08 15.91 -7.49
N SER A 33 0.40 16.18 -8.76
CA SER A 33 0.54 17.52 -9.34
C SER A 33 0.57 17.46 -10.87
N GLU A 34 0.66 18.60 -11.55
CA GLU A 34 0.75 18.68 -13.02
C GLU A 34 1.89 17.86 -13.65
N GLU A 35 2.90 17.49 -12.88
CA GLU A 35 3.96 16.57 -13.31
C GLU A 35 4.02 15.31 -12.42
N PRO A 36 4.04 14.10 -13.02
CA PRO A 36 4.26 12.86 -12.28
C PRO A 36 5.64 12.88 -11.63
N SER A 37 5.69 12.61 -10.34
CA SER A 37 6.94 12.58 -9.60
C SER A 37 7.35 11.13 -9.33
N ARG A 38 8.59 10.76 -9.69
CA ARG A 38 9.10 9.39 -9.45
C ARG A 38 9.34 9.18 -7.96
N ARG A 39 8.91 8.03 -7.45
CA ARG A 39 9.03 7.62 -6.04
C ARG A 39 9.39 6.15 -5.95
N ILE A 40 9.88 5.76 -4.78
CA ILE A 40 10.23 4.38 -4.46
C ILE A 40 9.17 3.84 -3.51
N ILE A 41 8.72 2.61 -3.73
CA ILE A 41 7.84 1.91 -2.79
C ILE A 41 8.63 1.51 -1.54
N GLN A 42 8.23 2.06 -0.39
CA GLN A 42 8.87 1.86 0.91
C GLN A 42 8.11 0.90 1.83
N GLY A 43 6.85 0.59 1.52
CA GLY A 43 6.01 -0.29 2.32
C GLY A 43 4.84 -0.84 1.52
N ILE A 44 4.33 -2.00 1.94
CA ILE A 44 3.20 -2.68 1.30
C ILE A 44 2.28 -3.19 2.40
N PHE A 45 0.99 -2.91 2.26
CA PHE A 45 -0.02 -3.32 3.22
C PHE A 45 -1.29 -3.79 2.49
N SER A 46 -1.83 -4.94 2.88
CA SER A 46 -3.15 -5.39 2.39
C SER A 46 -4.25 -4.90 3.32
N LEU A 47 -5.25 -4.19 2.78
CA LEU A 47 -6.47 -3.87 3.50
C LEU A 47 -7.66 -4.49 2.78
N LYS A 48 -8.30 -5.48 3.43
CA LYS A 48 -9.33 -6.35 2.84
C LYS A 48 -8.78 -7.03 1.59
N ASN A 49 -9.21 -6.58 0.41
CA ASN A 49 -8.84 -7.15 -0.90
C ASN A 49 -8.06 -6.14 -1.76
N ASN A 50 -7.59 -5.04 -1.18
CA ASN A 50 -6.82 -4.01 -1.88
C ASN A 50 -5.38 -3.97 -1.34
N TRP A 51 -4.44 -3.68 -2.22
CA TRP A 51 -3.07 -3.36 -1.84
C TRP A 51 -2.90 -1.85 -1.71
N LEU A 52 -2.19 -1.47 -0.66
CA LEU A 52 -1.74 -0.12 -0.40
C LEU A 52 -0.22 -0.10 -0.37
N TYR A 53 0.35 0.93 -0.98
CA TYR A 53 1.80 1.10 -1.10
C TYR A 53 2.20 2.42 -0.46
N ALA A 54 3.19 2.34 0.42
CA ALA A 54 3.77 3.50 1.07
C ALA A 54 4.82 4.14 0.13
N VAL A 55 4.62 5.42 -0.16
CA VAL A 55 5.55 6.25 -0.94
C VAL A 55 5.72 7.61 -0.25
N GLU A 56 6.82 8.30 -0.55
CA GLU A 56 7.00 9.67 -0.10
C GLU A 56 6.11 10.64 -0.89
N TRP A 57 5.22 11.37 -0.21
CA TRP A 57 4.33 12.32 -0.90
C TRP A 57 5.05 13.60 -1.35
N ARG A 58 6.19 13.94 -0.73
CA ARG A 58 7.03 15.08 -1.11
C ARG A 58 8.51 14.80 -0.88
N SER A 59 9.36 15.33 -1.74
CA SER A 59 10.82 15.27 -1.55
C SER A 59 11.24 16.10 -0.33
N PRO A 60 12.23 15.64 0.45
CA PRO A 60 12.72 16.39 1.59
C PRO A 60 13.41 17.69 1.12
N ILE A 61 13.01 18.83 1.69
CA ILE A 61 13.84 20.04 1.70
C ILE A 61 14.63 20.11 3.00
N LEU A 62 15.85 20.65 2.94
CA LEU A 62 16.85 20.60 4.01
C LEU A 62 16.33 21.15 5.35
N GLU A 63 15.50 22.20 5.31
CA GLU A 63 14.94 22.88 6.48
C GLU A 63 13.86 22.07 7.21
N GLU A 64 13.17 21.16 6.51
CA GLU A 64 12.03 20.44 7.08
C GLU A 64 12.42 19.17 7.84
N MET A 65 13.67 18.71 7.72
CA MET A 65 14.14 17.48 8.37
C MET A 65 13.91 17.45 9.89
N ALA A 66 13.86 18.63 10.52
CA ALA A 66 13.65 18.76 11.97
C ALA A 66 12.18 18.58 12.43
N LEU A 67 11.19 18.66 11.52
CA LEU A 67 9.76 18.72 11.86
C LEU A 67 8.95 17.54 11.30
N ALA A 68 9.60 16.40 10.99
CA ALA A 68 9.04 15.30 10.20
C ALA A 68 7.77 14.65 10.81
N GLN A 69 6.63 15.31 10.69
CA GLN A 69 5.32 14.70 10.65
C GLN A 69 5.27 13.80 9.40
N SER A 70 4.64 12.63 9.52
CA SER A 70 4.72 11.52 8.57
C SER A 70 4.70 11.97 7.09
N ARG A 71 5.80 11.70 6.38
CA ARG A 71 5.97 12.01 4.95
C ARG A 71 5.57 10.87 4.02
N ILE A 72 4.94 9.85 4.60
CA ILE A 72 4.49 8.67 3.90
C ILE A 72 2.99 8.84 3.63
N ILE A 73 2.62 8.62 2.38
CA ILE A 73 1.24 8.43 1.95
C ILE A 73 1.05 6.98 1.49
N TRP A 74 -0.14 6.45 1.72
CA TRP A 74 -0.55 5.12 1.28
C TRP A 74 -1.47 5.25 0.08
N LEU A 75 -1.07 4.65 -1.04
CA LEU A 75 -1.79 4.72 -2.32
C LEU A 75 -2.24 3.35 -2.80
N ALA A 76 -3.34 3.31 -3.55
CA ALA A 76 -3.82 2.09 -4.18
C ALA A 76 -3.10 1.83 -5.51
N ASP A 77 -3.25 0.61 -6.05
CA ASP A 77 -2.68 0.22 -7.35
C ASP A 77 -3.03 1.21 -8.47
N VAL A 78 -4.26 1.74 -8.44
CA VAL A 78 -4.80 2.64 -9.47
C VAL A 78 -4.14 4.01 -9.50
N ASP A 79 -3.47 4.39 -8.42
CA ASP A 79 -2.82 5.69 -8.27
C ASP A 79 -1.32 5.64 -8.65
N LEU A 80 -0.82 4.46 -9.06
CA LEU A 80 0.60 4.20 -9.30
C LEU A 80 0.85 3.72 -10.72
N VAL A 81 1.85 4.32 -11.37
CA VAL A 81 2.31 3.89 -12.69
C VAL A 81 3.69 3.26 -12.57
N LYS A 82 3.85 2.05 -13.11
CA LYS A 82 5.15 1.37 -13.13
C LYS A 82 6.09 2.06 -14.12
N VAL A 83 7.28 2.42 -13.67
CA VAL A 83 8.34 2.93 -14.53
C VAL A 83 9.22 1.76 -14.95
N ASN A 84 9.42 1.57 -16.27
CA ASN A 84 10.47 0.69 -16.76
C ASN A 84 11.79 1.46 -16.69
N VAL A 85 12.73 0.95 -15.90
CA VAL A 85 14.10 1.48 -15.78
C VAL A 85 15.06 0.56 -16.52
#